data_AF-A0A9W8D3L8-F1
#
_entry.id   AF-A0A9W8D3L8-F1
#
_cell.length_a   1.000
_cell.length_b   1.000
_cell.length_c   1.000
_cell.angle_alpha   90.00
_cell.angle_beta   90.00
_cell.angle_gamma   90.00
#
_symmetry.space_group_name_H-M   'P 1'
#
loop_
_entity.id
_entity.type
_entity.pdbx_description
1 polymer ?
#
loop_
_entity_poly.entity_id
_entity_poly.type
_entity_poly.pdbx_seq_one_letter_code
_entity_poly.pdbx_strand_id
1 'polypeptide(L)'
;MGGKSTYLRQIIYMAIMAQIGCLVPAQSATLKIFDKLFVRMNNNDNMPASESTFLREMHDIAYILQNYDQHSLLLIDELGRSTATSEGKAICRA
;
A
#
# COMPACT_ATOMS: atom_id res chain seq x y z
N MET A 1 -7.67 -12.26 -11.81
CA MET A 1 -6.21 -12.02 -11.80
C MET A 1 -5.84 -11.06 -12.94
N GLY A 2 -6.05 -9.74 -12.75
CA GLY A 2 -5.81 -8.73 -13.80
C GLY A 2 -4.47 -7.99 -13.68
N GLY A 3 -3.51 -8.52 -12.92
CA GLY A 3 -2.19 -7.90 -12.75
C GLY A 3 -2.12 -6.66 -11.87
N LYS A 4 -3.25 -6.16 -11.34
CA LYS A 4 -3.32 -4.96 -10.46
C LYS A 4 -2.24 -4.96 -9.36
N SER A 5 -2.21 -5.98 -8.50
CA SER A 5 -1.27 -6.03 -7.38
C SER A 5 0.19 -6.15 -7.85
N THR A 6 0.44 -6.86 -8.96
CA THR A 6 1.76 -6.93 -9.60
C THR A 6 2.21 -5.56 -10.10
N TYR A 7 1.32 -4.84 -10.77
CA TYR A 7 1.58 -3.50 -11.29
C TYR A 7 1.88 -2.51 -10.17
N LEU A 8 1.09 -2.53 -9.08
CA LEU A 8 1.33 -1.67 -7.93
C LEU A 8 2.68 -1.98 -7.26
N ARG A 9 3.04 -3.27 -7.10
CA ARG A 9 4.37 -3.66 -6.59
C ARG A 9 5.51 -3.20 -7.50
N GLN A 10 5.33 -3.24 -8.82
CA GLN A 10 6.33 -2.78 -9.77
C GLN A 10 6.69 -1.30 -9.54
N ILE A 11 5.70 -0.44 -9.26
CA ILE A 11 5.95 0.99 -8.97
C ILE A 11 6.87 1.15 -7.75
N ILE A 12 6.61 0.40 -6.68
CA ILE A 12 7.43 0.44 -5.47
C ILE A 12 8.85 -0.06 -5.73
N TYR A 13 9.00 -1.17 -6.45
CA TYR A 13 10.33 -1.67 -6.78
C TYR A 13 11.11 -0.69 -7.65
N MET A 14 10.48 -0.04 -8.63
CA MET A 14 11.14 1.00 -9.42
C MET A 14 11.58 2.20 -8.56
N ALA A 15 10.77 2.62 -7.59
CA ALA A 15 11.14 3.69 -6.65
C ALA A 15 12.37 3.32 -5.81
N ILE A 16 12.40 2.11 -5.25
CA ILE A 16 13.54 1.60 -4.48
C ILE A 16 14.78 1.49 -5.36
N MET A 17 14.66 0.85 -6.53
CA MET A 17 15.77 0.65 -7.48
C MET A 17 16.41 1.99 -7.89
N ALA A 18 15.59 2.99 -8.22
CA ALA A 18 16.09 4.31 -8.57
C ALA A 18 16.85 4.97 -7.40
N GLN A 19 16.33 4.87 -6.18
CA GLN A 19 16.95 5.49 -5.00
C GLN A 19 18.22 4.78 -4.49
N ILE A 20 18.39 3.49 -4.78
CA ILE A 20 19.65 2.76 -4.52
C ILE A 20 20.67 2.92 -5.66
N GLY A 21 20.35 3.69 -6.71
CA GLY A 21 21.24 3.96 -7.85
C GLY A 21 21.26 2.86 -8.92
N CYS A 22 20.24 2.00 -8.98
CA CYS A 22 20.09 0.99 -10.03
C CYS A 22 19.30 1.53 -11.23
N LEU A 23 19.54 0.93 -12.41
CA LEU A 23 18.67 1.09 -13.56
C LEU A 23 17.29 0.50 -13.25
N VAL A 24 16.22 1.18 -13.67
CA VAL A 24 14.85 0.71 -13.51
C VAL A 24 14.33 0.03 -14.78
N PRO A 25 13.45 -0.99 -14.66
CA PRO A 25 12.87 -1.68 -15.82
C PRO A 25 11.76 -0.84 -16.49
N ALA A 26 12.15 0.24 -17.18
CA ALA A 26 11.25 1.11 -17.92
C ALA A 26 11.97 1.68 -19.17
N GLN A 27 11.21 2.03 -20.21
CA GLN A 27 11.76 2.77 -21.37
C GLN A 27 12.21 4.19 -20.97
N SER A 28 11.47 4.82 -20.06
CA SER A 28 11.80 6.09 -19.43
C SER A 28 11.10 6.15 -18.07
N ALA A 29 11.75 6.76 -17.06
CA ALA A 29 11.17 6.94 -15.74
C ALA A 29 11.61 8.29 -15.15
N THR A 30 10.66 9.03 -14.59
CA THR A 30 10.92 10.20 -13.74
C THR A 30 10.23 9.96 -12.42
N LEU A 31 11.01 9.85 -11.35
CA LEU A 31 10.55 9.50 -10.01
C LEU A 31 10.94 10.61 -9.05
N LYS A 32 10.07 10.89 -8.07
CA LYS A 32 10.43 11.72 -6.92
C LYS A 32 11.37 10.95 -6.00
N ILE A 33 12.09 11.67 -5.15
CA ILE A 33 12.78 11.06 -4.00
C ILE A 33 11.73 10.88 -2.91
N PHE A 34 11.57 9.64 -2.45
CA PHE A 34 10.65 9.28 -1.38
C PHE A 34 11.44 8.94 -0.12
N ASP A 35 11.03 9.50 1.02
CA ASP A 35 11.67 9.24 2.31
C ASP A 35 11.02 8.05 3.02
N LYS A 36 9.75 7.77 2.70
CA LYS A 36 8.93 6.73 3.34
C LYS A 36 8.12 5.98 2.31
N LEU A 37 8.06 4.66 2.48
CA LEU A 37 7.24 3.75 1.68
C LEU A 37 6.20 3.09 2.58
N PHE A 38 4.93 3.24 2.25
CA PHE A 38 3.82 2.62 2.95
C PHE A 38 3.07 1.67 2.02
N VAL A 39 2.86 0.43 2.49
CA VAL A 39 2.17 -0.60 1.71
C VAL A 39 1.12 -1.26 2.57
N ARG A 40 -0.13 -1.14 2.16
CA ARG A 40 -1.24 -1.92 2.69
C ARG A 40 -1.77 -2.83 1.59
N MET A 41 -1.44 -4.11 1.68
CA MET A 41 -1.95 -5.16 0.81
C MET A 41 -2.48 -6.30 1.66
N ASN A 42 -3.48 -7.00 1.14
CA ASN A 42 -3.97 -8.21 1.80
C ASN A 42 -2.93 -9.34 1.65
N ASN A 43 -2.37 -9.77 2.77
CA ASN A 43 -1.55 -10.99 2.84
C ASN A 43 -2.43 -12.11 3.38
N ASN A 44 -2.56 -13.19 2.61
CA ASN A 44 -3.34 -14.38 2.99
C ASN A 44 -2.66 -15.23 4.08
N ASP A 45 -1.57 -14.74 4.68
CA ASP A 45 -0.83 -15.46 5.70
C ASP A 45 -1.59 -15.38 7.03
N ASN A 46 -2.35 -16.44 7.29
CA ASN A 46 -3.10 -16.68 8.50
C ASN A 46 -2.15 -16.82 9.70
N MET A 47 -1.94 -15.73 10.42
CA MET A 47 -1.36 -15.77 11.75
C MET A 47 -2.51 -15.65 12.77
N PRO A 48 -2.61 -16.54 13.77
CA PRO A 48 -3.66 -16.45 14.79
C PRO A 48 -3.48 -15.14 15.55
N ALA A 49 -4.37 -14.20 15.29
CA ALA A 49 -4.37 -12.87 15.86
C ALA A 49 -5.47 -12.78 16.92
N SER A 50 -5.19 -12.12 18.04
CA SER A 50 -6.21 -11.72 19.02
C SER A 50 -7.20 -10.67 18.49
N GLU A 51 -6.97 -10.15 17.28
CA GLU A 51 -7.72 -9.06 16.67
C GLU A 51 -8.35 -9.49 15.34
N SER A 52 -9.46 -8.86 14.97
CA SER A 52 -10.09 -9.11 13.66
C SER A 52 -9.23 -8.56 12.51
N THR A 53 -9.35 -9.18 11.33
CA THR A 53 -8.65 -8.71 10.12
C THR A 53 -8.96 -7.24 9.82
N PHE A 54 -10.20 -6.82 10.05
CA PHE A 54 -10.63 -5.43 9.84
C PHE A 54 -10.00 -4.48 10.87
N LEU A 55 -9.96 -4.85 12.16
CA LEU A 55 -9.34 -4.00 13.19
C LEU A 55 -7.85 -3.78 12.91
N ARG A 56 -7.13 -4.85 12.55
CA ARG A 56 -5.73 -4.75 12.14
C ARG A 56 -5.55 -3.84 10.93
N GLU A 57 -6.41 -3.98 9.92
CA GLU A 57 -6.39 -3.12 8.75
C GLU A 57 -6.59 -1.64 9.11
N MET A 58 -7.48 -1.33 10.06
CA MET A 58 -7.68 0.04 10.54
C MET A 58 -6.47 0.56 11.33
N HIS A 59 -5.80 -0.28 12.11
CA HIS A 59 -4.55 0.09 12.78
C HIS A 59 -3.43 0.41 11.78
N ASP A 60 -3.27 -0.38 10.71
CA ASP A 60 -2.31 -0.10 9.65
C ASP A 60 -2.60 1.26 8.98
N ILE A 61 -3.87 1.54 8.66
CA ILE A 61 -4.27 2.82 8.06
C ILE A 61 -4.05 3.98 9.02
N ALA A 62 -4.37 3.82 10.30
CA ALA A 62 -4.12 4.86 11.31
C ALA A 62 -2.62 5.18 11.41
N TYR A 63 -1.76 4.16 11.42
CA TYR A 63 -0.30 4.34 11.42
C TYR A 63 0.17 5.08 10.17
N ILE A 64 -0.33 4.70 8.98
CA ILE A 64 0.00 5.36 7.72
C ILE A 64 -0.39 6.84 7.77
N LEU A 65 -1.63 7.16 8.16
CA LEU A 65 -2.13 8.53 8.20
C LEU A 65 -1.35 9.42 9.19
N GLN A 66 -0.89 8.86 10.31
CA GLN A 66 -0.09 9.60 11.29
C GLN A 66 1.34 9.89 10.81
N ASN A 67 1.87 9.12 9.87
CA ASN A 67 3.29 9.18 9.47
C ASN A 67 3.51 9.61 8.02
N TYR A 68 2.45 9.67 7.21
CA TYR A 68 2.48 10.07 5.82
C TYR A 68 2.74 11.58 5.68
N ASP A 69 3.51 11.95 4.66
CA ASP A 69 3.75 13.33 4.25
C ASP A 69 3.93 13.44 2.73
N GLN A 70 4.24 14.65 2.25
CA GLN A 70 4.44 14.93 0.83
C GLN A 70 5.63 14.19 0.16
N HIS A 71 6.52 13.59 0.96
CA HIS A 71 7.68 12.80 0.51
C HIS A 71 7.44 11.29 0.65
N SER A 72 6.21 10.89 0.95
CA SER A 72 5.85 9.50 1.14
C SER A 72 5.21 8.89 -0.12
N LEU A 73 5.57 7.64 -0.44
CA LEU A 73 4.88 6.83 -1.44
C LEU A 73 3.95 5.84 -0.72
N LEU A 74 2.65 5.94 -0.97
CA LEU A 74 1.62 5.09 -0.37
C LEU A 74 0.97 4.21 -1.44
N LEU A 75 0.87 2.93 -1.14
CA LEU A 75 0.14 1.93 -1.93
C LEU A 75 -0.89 1.25 -1.04
N ILE A 76 -2.16 1.32 -1.45
CA ILE A 76 -3.27 0.61 -0.81
C ILE A 76 -3.93 -0.30 -1.84
N ASP A 77 -4.15 -1.57 -1.48
CA ASP A 77 -4.91 -2.53 -2.30
C ASP A 77 -6.00 -3.22 -1.46
N GLU A 78 -7.24 -3.19 -1.96
CA GLU A 78 -8.43 -3.84 -1.38
C GLU A 78 -8.81 -3.42 0.05
N LEU A 79 -8.63 -2.15 0.42
CA LEU A 79 -9.04 -1.60 1.71
C LEU A 79 -10.54 -1.80 1.98
N GLY A 80 -10.90 -2.19 3.20
CA GLY A 80 -12.29 -2.26 3.66
C GLY A 80 -13.05 -3.48 3.15
N ARG A 81 -12.35 -4.48 2.59
CA ARG A 81 -12.95 -5.73 2.10
C ARG A 81 -13.47 -6.63 3.25
N SER A 82 -12.93 -6.46 4.45
CA SER A 82 -13.28 -7.28 5.62
C SER A 82 -14.47 -6.75 6.44
N THR A 83 -15.22 -5.77 5.93
CA THR A 83 -16.42 -5.24 6.59
C THR A 83 -17.63 -5.15 5.64
N ALA A 84 -18.78 -4.67 6.13
CA ALA A 84 -19.97 -4.44 5.35
C ALA A 84 -19.68 -3.52 4.15
N THR A 85 -20.25 -3.83 2.98
CA THR A 85 -19.94 -3.10 1.73
C THR A 85 -20.23 -1.59 1.82
N SER A 86 -21.26 -1.19 2.56
CA SER A 86 -21.57 0.23 2.82
C SER A 86 -20.48 0.91 3.63
N GLU A 87 -20.00 0.24 4.68
CA GLU A 87 -18.94 0.76 5.57
C GLU A 87 -17.59 0.80 4.85
N GLY A 88 -17.22 -0.28 4.15
CA GLY A 88 -15.98 -0.32 3.37
C GLY A 88 -15.93 0.77 2.30
N LYS A 89 -17.05 1.01 1.61
CA LYS A 89 -17.15 2.14 0.65
C LYS A 89 -17.07 3.50 1.34
N ALA A 90 -17.68 3.66 2.51
CA ALA A 90 -17.62 4.90 3.26
C ALA A 90 -16.19 5.22 3.70
N ILE A 91 -15.47 4.23 4.22
CA ILE A 91 -14.07 4.36 4.65
C ILE A 91 -13.16 4.70 3.48
N CYS A 92 -13.29 4.00 2.35
CA CYS A 92 -12.48 4.28 1.16
C CYS A 92 -12.76 5.66 0.52
N ARG A 93 -13.90 6.28 0.83
CA ARG A 93 -14.27 7.61 0.33
C ARG A 93 -13.83 8.73 1.26
N ALA A 94 -13.80 8.47 2.56
CA ALA A 94 -13.41 9.45 3.59
C ALA A 94 -11.95 9.87 3.42
#